data_AF-R7Y7U8-F1
#
_entry.id   AF-R7Y7U8-F1
#
_cell.length_a   1.000
_cell.length_b   1.000
_cell.length_c   1.000
_cell.angle_alpha   90.00
_cell.angle_beta   90.00
_cell.angle_gamma   90.00
#
_symmetry.space_group_name_H-M   'P 1'
#
loop_
_entity.id
_entity.type
_entity.pdbx_description
1 polymer ?
#
loop_
_entity_poly.entity_id
_entity_poly.type
_entity_poly.pdbx_seq_one_letter_code
_entity_poly.pdbx_strand_id
1 'polypeptide(L)'
;MSHQPPKDVQEAAQRAVRWIEDGKAGKGFTDTGRHRAHQLAEGRDVDDDQIRKMRNYFSRHEVDRDTTGFKNGEDGFPTAGRVAWDAWGGDPGRRWANSQKIEGE
;
A
#
# COMPACT_ATOMS: atom_id res chain seq x y z
N MET A 1 19.27 -4.34 3.99
CA MET A 1 18.70 -5.72 4.00
C MET A 1 17.63 -5.87 2.92
N SER A 2 17.19 -7.11 2.67
CA SER A 2 16.07 -7.44 1.77
C SER A 2 14.89 -7.89 2.62
N HIS A 3 13.68 -7.41 2.30
CA HIS A 3 12.46 -7.66 3.04
C HIS A 3 11.40 -8.25 2.12
N GLN A 4 11.03 -9.50 2.38
CA GLN A 4 9.97 -10.17 1.64
C GLN A 4 8.60 -9.79 2.20
N PRO A 5 7.64 -9.32 1.38
CA PRO A 5 6.30 -8.99 1.85
C PRO A 5 5.53 -10.28 2.20
N PRO A 6 4.87 -10.35 3.38
CA PRO A 6 4.03 -11.48 3.76
C PRO A 6 2.77 -11.56 2.89
N LYS A 7 2.06 -12.69 2.95
CA LYS A 7 0.94 -12.98 2.03
C LYS A 7 -0.21 -11.99 2.12
N ASP A 8 -0.54 -11.51 3.31
CA ASP A 8 -1.59 -10.52 3.53
C ASP A 8 -1.24 -9.15 2.92
N VAL A 9 0.04 -8.78 2.85
CA VAL A 9 0.54 -7.61 2.11
C VAL A 9 0.36 -7.81 0.60
N GLN A 10 0.72 -8.98 0.09
CA GLN A 10 0.59 -9.33 -1.33
C GLN A 10 -0.88 -9.27 -1.77
N GLU A 11 -1.80 -9.83 -0.98
CA GLU A 11 -3.24 -9.83 -1.25
C GLU A 11 -3.83 -8.42 -1.30
N ALA A 12 -3.39 -7.54 -0.39
CA ALA A 12 -3.80 -6.13 -0.41
C ALA A 12 -3.31 -5.43 -1.68
N ALA A 13 -2.05 -5.63 -2.04
CA ALA A 13 -1.47 -5.04 -3.23
C ALA A 13 -2.12 -5.57 -4.52
N GLN A 14 -2.42 -6.88 -4.60
CA GLN A 14 -3.16 -7.49 -5.71
C GLN A 14 -4.55 -6.89 -5.88
N ARG A 15 -5.25 -6.63 -4.77
CA ARG A 15 -6.55 -5.95 -4.80
C ARG A 15 -6.41 -4.51 -5.32
N ALA A 16 -5.37 -3.79 -4.91
CA ALA A 16 -5.10 -2.45 -5.44
C ALA A 16 -4.76 -2.46 -6.93
N VAL A 17 -3.95 -3.41 -7.41
CA VAL A 17 -3.64 -3.57 -8.85
C VAL A 17 -4.94 -3.67 -9.67
N ARG A 18 -5.88 -4.52 -9.25
CA ARG A 18 -7.19 -4.64 -9.92
C ARG A 18 -7.95 -3.31 -9.95
N TRP A 19 -7.99 -2.59 -8.83
CA TRP A 19 -8.64 -1.27 -8.79
C TRP A 19 -7.95 -0.20 -9.63
N ILE A 20 -6.63 -0.27 -9.74
CA ILE A 20 -5.84 0.61 -10.60
C ILE A 20 -6.17 0.34 -12.08
N GLU A 21 -6.29 -0.93 -12.48
CA GLU A 21 -6.68 -1.37 -13.82
C GLU A 21 -8.13 -0.99 -14.15
N ASP A 22 -9.03 -1.10 -13.15
CA ASP A 22 -10.43 -0.65 -13.24
C ASP A 22 -10.59 0.88 -13.27
N GLY A 23 -9.50 1.65 -13.23
CA GLY A 23 -9.53 3.11 -13.29
C GLY A 23 -9.99 3.80 -12.00
N LYS A 24 -9.98 3.10 -10.86
CA LYS A 24 -10.38 3.66 -9.54
C LYS A 24 -9.27 4.44 -8.83
N ALA A 25 -8.06 4.41 -9.37
CA ALA A 25 -6.97 5.24 -8.87
C ALA A 25 -7.27 6.74 -9.07
N GLY A 26 -6.92 7.56 -8.08
CA GLY A 26 -7.12 9.02 -8.18
C GLY A 26 -6.27 9.66 -9.29
N LYS A 27 -6.68 10.85 -9.76
CA LYS A 27 -5.95 11.58 -10.82
C LYS A 27 -4.48 11.86 -10.50
N GLY A 28 -4.13 11.98 -9.22
CA GLY A 28 -2.76 12.18 -8.75
C GLY A 28 -1.98 10.88 -8.47
N PHE A 29 -2.51 9.71 -8.83
CA PHE A 29 -1.85 8.44 -8.55
C PHE A 29 -0.59 8.27 -9.41
N THR A 30 0.56 8.14 -8.76
CA THR A 30 1.88 8.20 -9.41
C THR A 30 2.37 6.83 -9.85
N ASP A 31 3.35 6.83 -10.77
CA ASP A 31 4.04 5.62 -11.22
C ASP A 31 4.75 4.89 -10.08
N THR A 32 5.24 5.62 -9.07
CA THR A 32 5.79 5.02 -7.84
C THR A 32 4.77 4.16 -7.13
N GLY A 33 3.52 4.63 -7.01
CA GLY A 33 2.43 3.87 -6.41
C GLY A 33 2.07 2.64 -7.24
N ARG A 34 2.01 2.78 -8.57
CA ARG A 34 1.75 1.65 -9.49
C ARG A 34 2.85 0.59 -9.38
N HIS A 35 4.11 1.01 -9.44
CA HIS A 35 5.25 0.11 -9.33
C HIS A 35 5.25 -0.64 -8.00
N ARG A 36 5.03 0.07 -6.87
CA ARG A 36 4.95 -0.55 -5.54
C ARG A 36 3.83 -1.57 -5.46
N ALA A 37 2.65 -1.27 -6.01
CA ALA A 37 1.52 -2.20 -6.04
C ALA A 37 1.90 -3.50 -6.74
N HIS A 38 2.44 -3.43 -7.96
CA HIS A 38 2.85 -4.63 -8.70
C HIS A 38 3.99 -5.39 -8.02
N GLN A 39 5.02 -4.70 -7.52
CA GLN A 39 6.13 -5.34 -6.80
C GLN A 39 5.63 -6.14 -5.58
N LEU A 40 4.79 -5.53 -4.75
CA LEU A 40 4.23 -6.20 -3.58
C LEU A 40 3.24 -7.30 -3.97
N ALA A 41 2.42 -7.10 -5.01
CA ALA A 41 1.46 -8.08 -5.50
C ALA A 41 2.13 -9.37 -5.99
N GLU A 42 3.31 -9.24 -6.61
CA GLU A 42 4.15 -10.35 -7.07
C GLU A 42 4.96 -11.01 -5.94
N GLY A 43 4.92 -10.45 -4.72
CA GLY A 43 5.69 -10.95 -3.59
C GLY A 43 7.19 -10.70 -3.72
N ARG A 44 7.60 -9.72 -4.55
CA ARG A 44 9.00 -9.35 -4.71
C ARG A 44 9.49 -8.57 -3.50
N ASP A 45 10.74 -8.86 -3.12
CA ASP A 45 11.41 -8.21 -2.01
C ASP A 45 11.56 -6.71 -2.22
N VAL A 46 11.69 -5.99 -1.11
CA VAL A 46 11.99 -4.55 -1.05
C VAL A 46 13.20 -4.32 -0.16
N ASP A 47 13.96 -3.26 -0.41
CA ASP A 47 15.11 -2.88 0.41
C ASP A 47 14.72 -2.00 1.62
N ASP A 48 15.69 -1.74 2.48
CA ASP A 48 15.58 -0.87 3.67
C ASP A 48 15.06 0.54 3.35
N ASP A 49 15.51 1.14 2.24
CA ASP A 49 15.03 2.47 1.82
C ASP A 49 13.55 2.41 1.45
N GLN A 50 13.11 1.33 0.81
CA GLN A 50 11.69 1.11 0.53
C GLN A 50 10.89 0.93 1.81
N ILE A 51 11.36 0.16 2.79
CA ILE A 51 10.66 0.06 4.08
C ILE A 51 10.50 1.44 4.73
N ARG A 52 11.55 2.28 4.76
CA ARG A 52 11.45 3.67 5.27
C ARG A 52 10.39 4.48 4.52
N LYS A 53 10.37 4.39 3.19
CA LYS A 53 9.36 5.04 2.35
C LYS A 53 7.95 4.54 2.63
N MET A 54 7.76 3.24 2.85
CA MET A 54 6.47 2.65 3.24
C MET A 54 5.99 3.22 4.57
N ARG A 55 6.84 3.25 5.61
CA ARG A 55 6.50 3.84 6.91
C ARG A 55 6.06 5.30 6.80
N ASN A 56 6.86 6.10 6.09
CA ASN A 56 6.56 7.52 5.85
C ASN A 56 5.27 7.72 5.05
N TYR A 57 4.98 6.84 4.09
CA TYR A 57 3.72 6.86 3.37
C TYR A 57 2.54 6.64 4.33
N PHE A 58 2.55 5.55 5.09
CA PHE A 58 1.43 5.21 5.99
C PHE A 58 1.21 6.25 7.09
N SER A 59 2.28 6.83 7.65
CA SER A 59 2.18 7.90 8.65
C SER A 59 1.46 9.13 8.09
N ARG A 60 1.78 9.57 6.87
CA ARG A 60 1.18 10.75 6.25
C ARG A 60 -0.26 10.55 5.79
N HIS A 61 -0.65 9.31 5.47
CA HIS A 61 -1.96 8.98 4.89
C HIS A 61 -2.87 8.25 5.88
N GLU A 62 -2.54 8.23 7.17
CA GLU A 62 -3.40 7.58 8.17
C GLU A 62 -4.78 8.25 8.24
N VAL A 63 -4.85 9.57 8.05
CA VAL A 63 -6.09 10.36 8.04
C VAL A 63 -7.02 10.01 6.87
N ASP A 64 -6.50 9.48 5.76
CA ASP A 64 -7.33 9.09 4.60
C ASP A 64 -8.32 7.98 4.97
N ARG A 65 -8.02 7.21 6.02
CA ARG A 65 -8.82 6.08 6.51
C ARG A 65 -10.15 6.50 7.14
N ASP A 66 -10.29 7.77 7.48
CA ASP A 66 -11.50 8.33 8.09
C ASP A 66 -12.52 8.83 7.05
N THR A 67 -12.15 8.82 5.76
CA THR A 67 -13.03 9.22 4.67
C THR A 67 -14.06 8.12 4.38
N THR A 68 -15.34 8.49 4.23
CA THR A 68 -16.40 7.56 3.81
C THR A 68 -16.06 6.92 2.46
N GLY A 69 -16.21 5.61 2.36
CA GLY A 69 -15.84 4.82 1.20
C GLY A 69 -14.42 4.26 1.29
N PHE A 70 -13.74 4.44 2.42
CA PHE A 70 -12.43 3.83 2.66
C PHE A 70 -12.57 2.36 3.10
N LYS A 71 -13.61 2.02 3.85
CA LYS A 71 -13.85 0.66 4.33
C LYS A 71 -14.83 -0.07 3.41
N ASN A 72 -14.64 -1.38 3.29
CA ASN A 72 -15.52 -2.21 2.48
C ASN A 72 -16.96 -2.13 3.02
N GLY A 73 -17.93 -1.93 2.13
CA GLY A 73 -19.35 -1.78 2.46
C GLY A 73 -19.80 -0.34 2.70
N GLU A 74 -18.87 0.62 2.77
CA GLU A 74 -19.23 2.05 2.79
C GLU A 74 -19.58 2.55 1.39
N ASP A 75 -20.44 3.57 1.33
CA ASP A 75 -20.77 4.21 0.07
C ASP A 75 -19.53 4.81 -0.61
N GLY A 76 -19.44 4.66 -1.93
CA GLY A 76 -18.28 5.11 -2.71
C GLY A 76 -17.01 4.25 -2.57
N PHE A 77 -17.09 3.04 -1.98
CA PHE A 77 -15.94 2.15 -1.89
C PHE A 77 -15.49 1.57 -3.26
N PRO A 78 -14.18 1.51 -3.55
CA PRO A 78 -13.07 2.12 -2.81
C PRO A 78 -12.86 3.60 -3.18
N THR A 79 -12.51 4.43 -2.19
CA THR A 79 -11.98 5.78 -2.45
C THR A 79 -10.59 5.72 -3.11
N ALA A 80 -10.17 6.80 -3.75
CA ALA A 80 -8.81 6.91 -4.29
C ALA A 80 -7.72 6.74 -3.20
N GLY A 81 -7.98 7.26 -1.99
CA GLY A 81 -7.11 7.06 -0.82
C GLY A 81 -7.02 5.59 -0.41
N ARG A 82 -8.14 4.85 -0.47
CA ARG A 82 -8.16 3.40 -0.23
C ARG A 82 -7.36 2.62 -1.28
N VAL A 83 -7.50 2.97 -2.56
CA VAL A 83 -6.72 2.35 -3.63
C VAL A 83 -5.22 2.56 -3.39
N ALA A 84 -4.83 3.79 -3.03
CA ALA A 84 -3.44 4.09 -2.71
C ALA A 84 -2.95 3.36 -1.45
N TRP A 85 -3.77 3.29 -0.40
CA TRP A 85 -3.43 2.57 0.83
C TRP A 85 -3.11 1.10 0.55
N ASP A 86 -3.98 0.42 -0.19
CA ASP A 86 -3.78 -0.99 -0.55
C ASP A 86 -2.64 -1.19 -1.56
N ALA A 87 -2.34 -0.20 -2.42
CA ALA A 87 -1.18 -0.23 -3.33
C ALA A 87 0.15 -0.31 -2.57
N TRP A 88 0.20 0.23 -1.36
CA TRP A 88 1.34 0.11 -0.45
C TRP A 88 1.26 -1.11 0.48
N GLY A 89 0.28 -2.00 0.28
CA GLY A 89 0.09 -3.24 1.05
C GLY A 89 -0.99 -3.14 2.14
N GLY A 90 -1.71 -2.02 2.23
CA GLY A 90 -2.82 -1.85 3.16
C GLY A 90 -2.42 -1.89 4.63
N ASP A 91 -3.39 -2.19 5.50
CA ASP A 91 -3.12 -2.39 6.95
C ASP A 91 -2.06 -3.47 7.22
N PRO A 92 -2.02 -4.61 6.50
CA PRO A 92 -0.89 -5.53 6.52
C PRO A 92 0.45 -4.87 6.23
N GLY A 93 0.52 -4.06 5.16
CA GLY A 93 1.74 -3.39 4.71
C GLY A 93 2.27 -2.43 5.76
N ARG A 94 1.36 -1.69 6.40
CA ARG A 94 1.71 -0.80 7.51
C ARG A 94 2.31 -1.57 8.69
N ARG A 95 1.65 -2.64 9.13
CA ARG A 95 2.14 -3.47 10.24
C ARG A 95 3.50 -4.09 9.91
N TRP A 96 3.63 -4.67 8.72
CA TRP A 96 4.84 -5.31 8.26
C TRP A 96 6.01 -4.34 8.16
N ALA A 97 5.82 -3.18 7.52
CA ALA A 97 6.87 -2.17 7.38
C ALA A 97 7.36 -1.67 8.74
N ASN A 98 6.43 -1.44 9.69
CA ASN A 98 6.77 -1.02 11.05
C ASN A 98 7.46 -2.13 11.87
N SER A 99 7.29 -3.41 11.52
CA SER A 99 7.95 -4.52 12.24
C SER A 99 9.33 -4.87 11.71
N GLN A 100 9.74 -4.34 10.55
CA GLN A 100 11.05 -4.64 9.97
C GLN A 100 12.19 -4.00 10.77
N LYS A 101 13.34 -4.67 10.83
CA LYS A 101 14.58 -4.07 11.30
C LYS A 101 15.30 -3.47 10.10
N ILE A 102 15.72 -2.23 10.21
CA ILE A 102 16.42 -1.52 9.14
C ILE A 102 17.85 -1.26 9.60
N GLU A 103 18.84 -1.42 8.72
CA GLU A 103 20.22 -1.14 9.07
C GLU A 103 20.45 0.37 9.26
N GLY A 104 21.05 0.74 10.40
CA GLY A 104 21.35 2.13 10.75
C GLY A 104 20.19 2.93 11.35
N GLU A 105 19.09 2.25 11.73
CA GLU A 105 18.01 2.76 12.60
C GLU A 105 18.05 2.03 13.95
#